data_AF-A0A6A5S292-F1
#
_entry.id   AF-A0A6A5S292-F1
#
_cell.length_a   1.000
_cell.length_b   1.000
_cell.length_c   1.000
_cell.angle_alpha   90.00
_cell.angle_beta   90.00
_cell.angle_gamma   90.00
#
_symmetry.space_group_name_H-M   'P 1'
#
loop_
_entity.id
_entity.type
_entity.pdbx_description
1 polymer ?
#
loop_
_entity_poly.entity_id
_entity_poly.type
_entity_poly.pdbx_seq_one_letter_code
_entity_poly.pdbx_strand_id
1 'polypeptide(L)'
;VVRFVCFYLRIIADEERQVDEYSLQRDQVVDSSKESSGEEADTESEYDDATSNDNDNDSVVPQVRVRVQTDKMKDARELFSWKDDQKALAIQLWVALDNGDRAAQMDDLLDSLCSFLLTSYGNKALSSGLVQFLAVLGIDTERKRLRAAKNYSYMLAGIVYCVRVLGVEKLLPAAGRDEQTEDDRDRFLDMRKKY
;
A
#
# COMPACT_ATOMS: atom_id res chain seq x y z
N VAL A 1 -14.29 4.76 7.31
CA VAL A 1 -14.04 4.86 5.85
C VAL A 1 -12.81 5.70 5.55
N VAL A 2 -12.75 6.99 5.89
CA VAL A 2 -11.58 7.86 5.60
C VAL A 2 -10.23 7.24 6.01
N ARG A 3 -10.14 6.66 7.21
CA ARG A 3 -8.90 5.99 7.65
C ARG A 3 -8.45 4.83 6.76
N PHE A 4 -9.40 4.12 6.16
CA PHE A 4 -9.09 3.03 5.23
C PHE A 4 -8.59 3.59 3.89
N VAL A 5 -9.21 4.65 3.39
CA VAL A 5 -8.77 5.38 2.18
C VAL A 5 -7.34 5.87 2.35
N CYS A 6 -7.08 6.60 3.43
CA CYS A 6 -5.73 7.07 3.73
C CYS A 6 -4.73 5.91 3.89
N PHE A 7 -5.17 4.76 4.39
CA PHE A 7 -4.29 3.61 4.59
C PHE A 7 -3.83 2.99 3.27
N TYR A 8 -4.74 2.67 2.35
CA TYR A 8 -4.32 2.07 1.06
C TYR A 8 -3.64 3.07 0.13
N LEU A 9 -4.01 4.37 0.19
CA LEU A 9 -3.29 5.41 -0.56
C LEU A 9 -1.87 5.61 -0.02
N ARG A 10 -1.66 5.45 1.29
CA ARG A 10 -0.32 5.51 1.87
C ARG A 10 0.56 4.34 1.44
N ILE A 11 -0.03 3.17 1.18
CA ILE A 11 0.69 2.03 0.59
C ILE A 11 1.15 2.39 -0.82
N ILE A 12 0.28 2.98 -1.65
CA ILE A 12 0.65 3.44 -3.01
C ILE A 12 1.77 4.47 -2.96
N ALA A 13 1.61 5.53 -2.15
CA ALA A 13 2.60 6.60 -2.05
C ALA A 13 3.98 6.09 -1.59
N ASP A 14 4.01 5.08 -0.72
CA ASP A 14 5.26 4.48 -0.25
C ASP A 14 5.90 3.55 -1.30
N GLU A 15 5.10 2.80 -2.07
CA GLU A 15 5.57 2.03 -3.22
C GLU A 15 6.19 2.93 -4.30
N GLU A 16 5.53 4.05 -4.62
CA GLU A 16 6.02 5.03 -5.60
C GLU A 16 7.35 5.63 -5.16
N ARG A 17 7.45 6.06 -3.89
CA ARG A 17 8.69 6.59 -3.33
C ARG A 17 9.86 5.60 -3.40
N GLN A 18 9.62 4.31 -3.18
CA GLN A 18 10.70 3.31 -3.29
C GLN A 18 11.17 3.15 -4.74
N VAL A 19 10.25 3.15 -5.71
CA VAL A 19 10.61 3.09 -7.13
C VAL A 19 11.48 4.29 -7.52
N ASP A 20 11.14 5.48 -7.05
CA ASP A 20 11.93 6.70 -7.28
C ASP A 20 13.32 6.59 -6.65
N GLU A 21 13.41 6.16 -5.38
CA GLU A 21 14.68 5.97 -4.67
C GLU A 21 15.58 4.93 -5.37
N TYR A 22 15.01 3.81 -5.81
CA TYR A 22 15.74 2.78 -6.58
C TYR A 22 16.21 3.32 -7.94
N SER A 23 15.40 4.12 -8.62
CA SER A 23 15.76 4.69 -9.93
C SER A 23 16.91 5.70 -9.79
N LEU A 24 16.84 6.58 -8.80
CA LEU A 24 17.92 7.53 -8.49
C LEU A 24 19.23 6.82 -8.11
N GLN A 25 19.15 5.73 -7.33
CA GLN A 25 20.34 4.96 -6.95
C GLN A 25 20.95 4.23 -8.15
N ARG A 26 20.12 3.72 -9.06
CA ARG A 26 20.58 3.12 -10.32
C ARG A 26 21.30 4.14 -11.19
N ASP A 27 20.74 5.34 -11.34
CA ASP A 27 21.34 6.40 -12.15
C ASP A 27 22.70 6.86 -11.59
N GLN A 28 22.86 6.92 -10.26
CA GLN A 28 24.16 7.22 -9.62
C GLN A 28 25.23 6.15 -9.87
N VAL A 29 24.85 4.86 -9.92
CA VAL A 29 25.80 3.75 -10.20
C VAL A 29 26.22 3.75 -11.68
N VAL A 30 25.31 4.12 -12.59
CA VAL A 30 25.61 4.23 -14.03
C VAL A 30 26.53 5.41 -14.33
N ASP A 31 26.44 6.51 -13.57
CA ASP A 31 27.35 7.65 -13.72
C ASP A 31 28.74 7.35 -13.14
N SER A 32 28.80 6.66 -11.99
CA SER A 32 30.07 6.22 -11.37
C SER A 32 30.84 5.18 -12.20
N SER A 33 30.15 4.44 -13.08
CA SER A 33 30.79 3.45 -13.97
C SER A 33 31.25 4.05 -15.31
N LYS A 34 30.94 5.32 -15.60
CA LYS A 34 31.49 6.04 -16.76
C LYS A 34 32.87 6.69 -16.51
N GLU A 35 33.31 6.80 -15.25
CA GLU A 35 34.63 7.36 -14.92
C GLU A 35 35.73 6.30 -14.68
N SER A 36 35.43 5.00 -14.82
CA SER A 36 36.44 3.93 -14.76
C SER A 36 36.58 3.20 -16.09
N SER A 37 37.05 3.94 -17.09
CA SER A 37 37.57 3.41 -18.34
C SER A 37 39.01 3.88 -18.47
N GLY A 38 39.93 3.11 -17.88
CA GLY A 38 41.36 3.42 -17.86
C GLY A 38 42.22 2.21 -17.51
N GLU A 39 42.42 1.38 -18.53
CA GLU A 39 43.65 0.59 -18.81
C GLU A 39 43.97 -0.66 -17.98
N GLU A 40 43.85 -1.79 -18.69
CA GLU A 40 44.48 -3.09 -18.46
C GLU A 40 46.01 -2.97 -18.38
N ALA A 41 46.63 -3.66 -17.42
CA ALA A 41 48.02 -4.09 -17.52
C ALA A 41 48.23 -5.39 -16.74
N ASP A 42 48.34 -6.47 -17.50
CA ASP A 42 48.98 -7.74 -17.16
C ASP A 42 50.26 -7.55 -16.33
N THR A 43 50.39 -8.27 -15.21
CA THR A 43 51.68 -8.82 -14.77
C THR A 43 51.47 -10.01 -13.83
N GLU A 44 51.75 -11.21 -14.34
CA GLU A 44 51.94 -12.46 -13.59
C GLU A 44 53.16 -12.37 -12.63
N SER A 45 53.03 -12.84 -11.38
CA SER A 45 54.12 -13.56 -10.69
C SER A 45 53.65 -14.28 -9.42
N GLU A 46 54.31 -15.42 -9.19
CA GLU A 46 54.05 -16.56 -8.32
C GLU A 46 54.82 -16.49 -6.97
N TYR A 47 54.23 -17.08 -5.89
CA TYR A 47 54.81 -17.47 -4.57
C TYR A 47 55.43 -16.33 -3.68
N ASP A 48 55.52 -16.35 -2.35
CA ASP A 48 55.22 -17.27 -1.25
C ASP A 48 55.31 -16.48 0.08
N ASP A 49 54.77 -17.08 1.15
CA ASP A 49 55.24 -17.03 2.55
C ASP A 49 54.95 -15.83 3.49
N ALA A 50 54.64 -16.23 4.71
CA ALA A 50 54.15 -15.45 5.84
C ALA A 50 55.25 -14.64 6.53
N THR A 51 54.88 -13.51 7.14
CA THR A 51 55.21 -13.20 8.55
C THR A 51 54.55 -11.91 9.02
N SER A 52 54.03 -11.97 10.24
CA SER A 52 53.53 -10.85 11.04
C SER A 52 54.57 -9.74 11.20
N ASN A 53 54.12 -8.48 11.16
CA ASN A 53 54.56 -7.52 12.16
C ASN A 53 53.59 -6.34 12.30
N ASP A 54 53.34 -6.01 13.56
CA ASP A 54 52.52 -4.92 14.05
C ASP A 54 52.91 -3.57 13.46
N ASN A 55 51.90 -2.78 13.10
CA ASN A 55 52.03 -1.33 13.11
C ASN A 55 50.68 -0.73 13.53
N ASP A 56 50.67 -0.22 14.75
CA ASP A 56 49.68 0.72 15.27
C ASP A 56 49.48 1.85 14.27
N ASN A 57 48.31 1.89 13.65
CA ASN A 57 47.83 3.09 12.99
C ASN A 57 46.43 3.38 13.53
N ASP A 58 46.38 4.32 14.48
CA ASP A 58 45.19 4.96 15.01
C ASP A 58 44.55 5.81 13.89
N SER A 59 43.97 5.13 12.91
CA SER A 59 43.08 5.72 11.94
C SER A 59 41.67 5.50 12.47
N VAL A 60 41.11 6.57 13.05
CA VAL A 60 39.68 6.72 13.28
C VAL A 60 39.00 6.58 11.91
N VAL A 61 38.70 5.33 11.53
CA VAL A 61 37.77 5.05 10.44
C VAL A 61 36.45 5.67 10.91
N PRO A 62 35.90 6.68 10.22
CA PRO A 62 34.55 7.10 10.50
C PRO A 62 33.71 5.88 10.16
N GLN A 63 33.28 5.13 11.17
CA GLN A 63 32.17 4.22 11.01
C GLN A 63 31.02 5.12 10.60
N VAL A 64 30.78 5.19 9.29
CA VAL A 64 29.51 5.61 8.74
C VAL A 64 28.53 4.65 9.39
N ARG A 65 27.91 5.12 10.48
CA ARG A 65 26.74 4.48 11.04
C ARG A 65 25.73 4.57 9.91
N VAL A 66 25.68 3.54 9.07
CA VAL A 66 24.57 3.29 8.18
C VAL A 66 23.40 3.17 9.13
N ARG A 67 22.69 4.28 9.29
CA ARG A 67 21.46 4.32 10.05
C ARG A 67 20.54 3.41 9.27
N VAL A 68 20.44 2.14 9.69
CA VAL A 68 19.49 1.19 9.12
C VAL A 68 18.13 1.85 9.30
N GLN A 69 17.65 2.51 8.25
CA GLN A 69 16.33 3.13 8.28
C GLN A 69 15.35 1.98 8.41
N THR A 70 14.73 1.88 9.58
CA THR A 70 13.69 0.89 9.79
C THR A 70 12.53 1.24 8.86
N ASP A 71 12.30 0.37 7.87
CA ASP A 71 11.17 0.50 6.95
C ASP A 71 9.87 0.28 7.72
N LYS A 72 9.22 1.39 8.09
CA LYS A 72 7.99 1.38 8.89
C LYS A 72 6.78 0.86 8.11
N MET A 73 6.85 0.79 6.79
CA MET A 73 5.74 0.39 5.93
C MET A 73 5.88 -1.02 5.37
N LYS A 74 7.03 -1.67 5.57
CA LYS A 74 7.32 -3.05 5.13
C LYS A 74 6.16 -4.01 5.38
N ASP A 75 5.75 -4.15 6.64
CA ASP A 75 4.67 -5.08 7.03
C ASP A 75 3.34 -4.73 6.36
N ALA A 76 3.04 -3.43 6.21
CA ALA A 76 1.81 -3.00 5.56
C ALA A 76 1.80 -3.36 4.07
N ARG A 77 2.94 -3.19 3.36
CA ARG A 77 3.06 -3.54 1.95
C ARG A 77 3.04 -5.06 1.71
N GLU A 78 3.72 -5.82 2.56
CA GLU A 78 3.78 -7.28 2.42
C GLU A 78 2.46 -7.97 2.77
N LEU A 79 1.74 -7.45 3.77
CA LEU A 79 0.50 -8.05 4.21
C LEU A 79 -0.70 -7.58 3.38
N PHE A 80 -0.72 -6.32 2.93
CA PHE A 80 -1.87 -5.79 2.20
C PHE A 80 -2.05 -6.45 0.84
N SER A 81 -3.09 -7.26 0.75
CA SER A 81 -3.41 -7.99 -0.47
C SER A 81 -4.41 -7.21 -1.32
N TRP A 82 -3.94 -6.70 -2.46
CA TRP A 82 -4.77 -6.20 -3.55
C TRP A 82 -5.48 -7.36 -4.26
N LYS A 83 -6.73 -7.15 -4.69
CA LYS A 83 -7.50 -8.07 -5.51
C LYS A 83 -8.05 -7.36 -6.74
N ASP A 84 -8.18 -8.10 -7.83
CA ASP A 84 -8.79 -7.63 -9.07
C ASP A 84 -8.28 -6.23 -9.44
N ASP A 85 -9.19 -5.28 -9.66
CA ASP A 85 -8.86 -3.91 -10.08
C ASP A 85 -8.61 -2.94 -8.90
N GLN A 86 -8.57 -3.41 -7.65
CA GLN A 86 -8.44 -2.55 -6.46
C GLN A 86 -7.23 -1.62 -6.52
N LYS A 87 -6.09 -2.14 -6.98
CA LYS A 87 -4.85 -1.34 -7.09
C LYS A 87 -4.98 -0.29 -8.19
N ALA A 88 -5.54 -0.67 -9.34
CA ALA A 88 -5.76 0.25 -10.46
C ALA A 88 -6.72 1.39 -10.06
N LEU A 89 -7.84 1.07 -9.41
CA LEU A 89 -8.81 2.04 -8.94
C LEU A 89 -8.23 2.97 -7.86
N ALA A 90 -7.37 2.45 -6.99
CA ALA A 90 -6.70 3.27 -5.99
C ALA A 90 -5.65 4.21 -6.60
N ILE A 91 -4.95 3.80 -7.67
CA ILE A 91 -4.06 4.68 -8.45
C ILE A 91 -4.87 5.74 -9.21
N GLN A 92 -6.01 5.37 -9.80
CA GLN A 92 -6.91 6.33 -10.46
C GLN A 92 -7.37 7.41 -9.48
N LEU A 93 -7.84 6.99 -8.28
CA LEU A 93 -8.16 7.92 -7.20
C LEU A 93 -6.97 8.81 -6.82
N TRP A 94 -5.77 8.25 -6.68
CA TRP A 94 -4.56 9.02 -6.36
C TRP A 94 -4.32 10.14 -7.38
N VAL A 95 -4.37 9.83 -8.67
CA VAL A 95 -4.20 10.82 -9.75
C VAL A 95 -5.34 11.84 -9.77
N ALA A 96 -6.59 11.41 -9.57
CA ALA A 96 -7.74 12.31 -9.59
C ALA A 96 -7.72 13.35 -8.47
N LEU A 97 -7.11 13.02 -7.32
CA LEU A 97 -6.95 13.96 -6.20
C LEU A 97 -6.13 15.20 -6.58
N ASP A 98 -5.22 15.10 -7.55
CA ASP A 98 -4.39 16.22 -8.03
C ASP A 98 -5.11 17.10 -9.08
N ASN A 99 -6.12 16.56 -9.76
CA ASN A 99 -6.75 17.19 -10.93
C ASN A 99 -7.82 18.26 -10.61
N GLY A 100 -8.20 18.42 -9.34
CA GLY A 100 -9.15 19.44 -8.87
C GLY A 100 -10.63 19.23 -9.28
N ASP A 101 -10.94 18.25 -10.13
CA ASP A 101 -12.30 17.89 -10.51
C ASP A 101 -12.98 17.08 -9.40
N ARG A 102 -13.87 17.75 -8.66
CA ARG A 102 -14.58 17.12 -7.54
C ARG A 102 -15.51 15.99 -7.95
N ALA A 103 -16.11 16.06 -9.15
CA ALA A 103 -17.04 15.04 -9.60
C ALA A 103 -16.28 13.74 -9.90
N ALA A 104 -15.22 13.84 -10.71
CA ALA A 104 -14.33 12.72 -10.99
C ALA A 104 -13.69 12.14 -9.71
N GLN A 105 -13.24 13.00 -8.79
CA GLN A 105 -12.70 12.56 -7.48
C GLN A 105 -13.71 11.76 -6.66
N MET A 106 -14.98 12.16 -6.67
CA MET A 106 -16.03 11.45 -5.95
C MET A 106 -16.34 10.09 -6.58
N ASP A 107 -16.39 10.03 -7.91
CA ASP A 107 -16.61 8.78 -8.65
C ASP A 107 -15.46 7.81 -8.45
N ASP A 108 -14.21 8.25 -8.60
CA ASP A 108 -13.03 7.41 -8.38
C ASP A 108 -12.93 6.94 -6.92
N LEU A 109 -13.32 7.78 -5.96
CA LEU A 109 -13.38 7.41 -4.55
C LEU A 109 -14.44 6.33 -4.31
N LEU A 110 -15.64 6.49 -4.90
CA LEU A 110 -16.72 5.53 -4.78
C LEU A 110 -16.32 4.19 -5.39
N ASP A 111 -15.70 4.22 -6.57
CA ASP A 111 -15.27 3.03 -7.31
C ASP A 111 -14.16 2.29 -6.57
N SER A 112 -13.15 3.03 -6.10
CA SER A 112 -12.09 2.49 -5.26
C SER A 112 -12.67 1.86 -3.99
N LEU A 113 -13.54 2.55 -3.24
CA LEU A 113 -14.15 1.98 -2.03
C LEU A 113 -15.01 0.75 -2.31
N CYS A 114 -15.88 0.81 -3.32
CA CYS A 114 -16.77 -0.29 -3.66
C CYS A 114 -16.00 -1.53 -4.10
N SER A 115 -14.84 -1.36 -4.76
CA SER A 115 -13.98 -2.48 -5.15
C SER A 115 -13.47 -3.30 -3.97
N PHE A 116 -13.40 -2.73 -2.76
CA PHE A 116 -13.07 -3.45 -1.53
C PHE A 116 -14.30 -3.99 -0.80
N LEU A 117 -15.39 -3.20 -0.79
CA LEU A 117 -16.59 -3.51 -0.01
C LEU A 117 -17.46 -4.58 -0.68
N LEU A 118 -17.51 -4.59 -2.01
CA LEU A 118 -18.31 -5.50 -2.84
C LEU A 118 -17.47 -6.64 -3.43
N THR A 119 -16.33 -6.96 -2.81
CA THR A 119 -15.55 -8.14 -3.17
C THR A 119 -16.10 -9.36 -2.46
N SER A 120 -16.31 -10.47 -3.17
CA SER A 120 -16.58 -11.74 -2.53
C SER A 120 -15.31 -12.28 -1.86
N TYR A 121 -15.42 -12.67 -0.59
CA TYR A 121 -14.32 -13.27 0.15
C TYR A 121 -14.49 -14.78 0.15
N GLY A 122 -13.67 -15.48 -0.63
CA GLY A 122 -13.56 -16.94 -0.55
C GLY A 122 -12.99 -17.41 0.81
N ASN A 123 -12.64 -18.69 0.92
CA ASN A 123 -12.29 -19.37 2.19
C ASN A 123 -11.05 -18.83 2.95
N LYS A 124 -10.38 -17.77 2.47
CA LYS A 124 -9.24 -17.13 3.14
C LYS A 124 -9.63 -15.72 3.61
N ALA A 125 -10.19 -15.62 4.82
CA ALA A 125 -10.69 -14.35 5.37
C ALA A 125 -9.65 -13.21 5.39
N LEU A 126 -8.38 -13.53 5.60
CA LEU A 126 -7.27 -12.54 5.61
C LEU A 126 -6.72 -12.20 4.22
N SER A 127 -7.34 -12.68 3.14
CA SER A 127 -6.97 -12.26 1.77
C SER A 127 -7.63 -10.95 1.33
N SER A 128 -8.29 -10.25 2.26
CA SER A 128 -8.95 -8.96 1.98
C SER A 128 -8.22 -7.85 2.71
N GLY A 129 -7.73 -6.86 1.96
CA GLY A 129 -7.12 -5.65 2.54
C GLY A 129 -8.06 -4.93 3.52
N LEU A 130 -9.38 -4.97 3.27
CA LEU A 130 -10.37 -4.43 4.20
C LEU A 130 -10.44 -5.24 5.50
N VAL A 131 -10.49 -6.57 5.41
CA VAL A 131 -10.55 -7.44 6.61
C VAL A 131 -9.27 -7.32 7.42
N GLN A 132 -8.11 -7.24 6.77
CA GLN A 132 -6.83 -6.99 7.44
C GLN A 132 -6.82 -5.63 8.15
N PHE A 133 -7.27 -4.57 7.48
CA PHE A 133 -7.38 -3.25 8.10
C PHE A 133 -8.32 -3.27 9.31
N LEU A 134 -9.46 -3.96 9.21
CA LEU A 134 -10.38 -4.14 10.33
C LEU A 134 -9.72 -4.91 11.49
N ALA A 135 -9.00 -5.99 11.20
CA ALA A 135 -8.26 -6.75 12.21
C ALA A 135 -7.27 -5.86 12.98
N VAL A 136 -6.52 -5.00 12.28
CA VAL A 136 -5.61 -4.02 12.90
C VAL A 136 -6.38 -3.02 13.76
N LEU A 137 -7.55 -2.53 13.32
CA LEU A 137 -8.40 -1.67 14.14
C LEU A 137 -8.88 -2.36 15.42
N GLY A 138 -8.99 -3.69 15.42
CA GLY A 138 -9.32 -4.50 16.59
C GLY A 138 -8.23 -4.53 17.66
N ILE A 139 -7.02 -4.04 17.39
CA ILE A 139 -5.92 -4.02 18.34
C ILE A 139 -5.94 -2.72 19.16
N ASP A 140 -5.84 -2.86 20.49
CA ASP A 140 -5.58 -1.79 21.45
C ASP A 140 -4.06 -1.69 21.63
N THR A 141 -3.44 -0.72 20.95
CA THR A 141 -1.99 -0.53 20.92
C THR A 141 -1.42 -0.09 22.27
N GLU A 142 -2.19 0.65 23.07
CA GLU A 142 -1.78 1.10 24.40
C GLU A 142 -1.68 -0.08 25.36
N ARG A 143 -2.68 -0.97 25.33
CA ARG A 143 -2.75 -2.12 26.22
C ARG A 143 -2.18 -3.40 25.64
N LYS A 144 -1.63 -3.35 24.43
CA LYS A 144 -1.06 -4.49 23.68
C LYS A 144 -1.99 -5.71 23.66
N ARG A 145 -3.30 -5.49 23.52
CA ARG A 145 -4.33 -6.53 23.54
C ARG A 145 -5.41 -6.27 22.51
N LEU A 146 -6.27 -7.25 22.25
CA LEU A 146 -7.46 -7.02 21.45
C LEU A 146 -8.46 -6.12 22.20
N ARG A 147 -9.13 -5.24 21.46
CA ARG A 147 -10.24 -4.42 21.96
C ARG A 147 -11.36 -5.35 22.43
N ALA A 148 -11.98 -5.00 23.55
CA ALA A 148 -13.18 -5.70 24.01
C ALA A 148 -14.29 -5.57 22.96
N ALA A 149 -15.13 -6.61 22.85
CA ALA A 149 -16.21 -6.65 21.85
C ALA A 149 -17.10 -5.40 21.87
N LYS A 150 -17.46 -4.89 23.05
CA LYS A 150 -18.24 -3.64 23.18
C LYS A 150 -17.56 -2.41 22.58
N ASN A 151 -16.23 -2.38 22.55
CA ASN A 151 -15.44 -1.27 22.03
C ASN A 151 -15.06 -1.43 20.55
N TYR A 152 -15.30 -2.61 19.97
CA TYR A 152 -14.99 -2.89 18.57
C TYR A 152 -16.26 -3.04 17.72
N SER A 153 -17.34 -3.54 18.32
CA SER A 153 -18.65 -3.72 17.68
C SER A 153 -19.21 -2.43 17.07
N TYR A 154 -19.08 -1.28 17.73
CA TYR A 154 -19.54 -0.01 17.14
C TYR A 154 -18.72 0.39 15.91
N MET A 155 -17.42 0.06 15.87
CA MET A 155 -16.57 0.33 14.70
C MET A 155 -17.01 -0.54 13.52
N LEU A 156 -17.26 -1.83 13.77
CA LEU A 156 -17.81 -2.74 12.77
C LEU A 156 -19.20 -2.32 12.30
N ALA A 157 -20.09 -1.94 13.22
CA ALA A 157 -21.43 -1.45 12.88
C ALA A 157 -21.36 -0.20 11.98
N GLY A 158 -20.44 0.73 12.27
CA GLY A 158 -20.18 1.88 11.41
C GLY A 158 -19.71 1.48 10.01
N ILE A 159 -18.83 0.48 9.89
CA ILE A 159 -18.39 -0.04 8.59
C ILE A 159 -19.55 -0.69 7.83
N VAL A 160 -20.35 -1.53 8.49
CA VAL A 160 -21.55 -2.15 7.89
C VAL A 160 -22.53 -1.09 7.39
N TYR A 161 -22.74 -0.02 8.16
CA TYR A 161 -23.55 1.10 7.73
C TYR A 161 -22.98 1.76 6.47
N CYS A 162 -21.68 2.07 6.45
CA CYS A 162 -21.04 2.65 5.27
C CYS A 162 -21.11 1.72 4.05
N VAL A 163 -20.94 0.40 4.21
CA VAL A 163 -21.08 -0.57 3.12
C VAL A 163 -22.47 -0.48 2.49
N ARG A 164 -23.52 -0.43 3.32
CA ARG A 164 -24.90 -0.32 2.82
C ARG A 164 -25.12 0.98 2.06
N VAL A 165 -24.67 2.11 2.60
CA VAL A 165 -24.85 3.42 1.95
C VAL A 165 -24.08 3.49 0.64
N LEU A 166 -22.80 3.10 0.64
CA LEU A 166 -21.97 3.12 -0.57
C LEU A 166 -22.44 2.12 -1.62
N GLY A 167 -22.89 0.94 -1.20
CA GLY A 167 -23.47 -0.06 -2.10
C GLY A 167 -24.76 0.43 -2.76
N VAL A 168 -25.62 1.14 -2.02
CA VAL A 168 -26.81 1.79 -2.59
C VAL A 168 -26.39 2.87 -3.58
N GLU A 169 -25.47 3.76 -3.23
CA GLU A 169 -25.03 4.82 -4.15
C GLU A 169 -24.41 4.26 -5.44
N LYS A 170 -23.60 3.20 -5.35
CA LYS A 170 -22.96 2.59 -6.52
C LYS A 170 -23.93 1.83 -7.43
N LEU A 171 -24.98 1.24 -6.87
CA LEU A 171 -25.93 0.40 -7.60
C LEU A 171 -27.20 1.13 -8.01
N LEU A 172 -27.60 2.15 -7.25
CA LEU A 172 -28.76 3.00 -7.47
C LEU A 172 -28.37 4.47 -7.22
N PRO A 173 -27.58 5.08 -8.14
CA PRO A 173 -27.05 6.43 -7.95
C PRO A 173 -28.17 7.44 -7.73
N ALA A 174 -28.00 8.32 -6.74
CA ALA A 174 -29.03 9.31 -6.44
C ALA A 174 -29.20 10.32 -7.60
N ALA A 175 -28.12 10.61 -8.33
CA ALA A 175 -28.12 11.56 -9.44
C ALA A 175 -29.02 11.16 -10.61
N GLY A 176 -29.23 9.86 -10.83
CA GLY A 176 -30.04 9.32 -11.93
C GLY A 176 -31.43 8.83 -11.49
N ARG A 177 -31.92 9.22 -10.32
CA ARG A 177 -33.14 8.64 -9.74
C ARG A 177 -34.38 8.79 -10.63
N ASP A 178 -34.49 9.89 -11.36
CA ASP A 178 -35.63 10.14 -12.25
C ASP A 178 -35.60 9.28 -13.52
N GLU A 179 -34.43 8.72 -13.87
CA GLU A 179 -34.21 7.85 -15.03
C GLU A 179 -34.21 6.36 -14.66
N GLN A 180 -34.25 6.04 -13.35
CA GLN A 180 -34.22 4.66 -12.85
C GLN A 180 -35.51 3.91 -13.15
N THR A 181 -35.34 2.65 -13.53
CA THR A 181 -36.42 1.73 -13.89
C THR A 181 -36.59 0.62 -12.87
N GLU A 182 -37.64 -0.18 -13.03
CA GLU A 182 -37.85 -1.39 -12.23
C GLU A 182 -36.70 -2.40 -12.39
N ASP A 183 -36.06 -2.45 -13.56
CA ASP A 183 -34.93 -3.33 -13.86
C ASP A 183 -33.69 -2.96 -13.03
N ASP A 184 -33.43 -1.66 -12.82
CA ASP A 184 -32.33 -1.18 -11.97
C ASP A 184 -32.52 -1.61 -10.51
N ARG A 185 -33.78 -1.55 -10.04
CA ARG A 185 -34.14 -2.00 -8.70
C ARG A 185 -33.97 -3.50 -8.53
N ASP A 186 -34.37 -4.29 -9.53
CA ASP A 186 -34.21 -5.75 -9.50
C ASP A 186 -32.72 -6.14 -9.52
N ARG A 187 -31.92 -5.47 -10.34
CA ARG A 187 -30.45 -5.64 -10.34
C ARG A 187 -29.83 -5.32 -8.98
N PHE A 188 -30.29 -4.25 -8.32
CA PHE A 188 -29.84 -3.93 -6.96
C PHE A 188 -30.19 -5.03 -5.95
N LEU A 189 -31.43 -5.56 -6.00
CA LEU A 189 -31.86 -6.64 -5.12
C LEU A 189 -31.03 -7.91 -5.31
N ASP A 190 -30.68 -8.25 -6.54
CA ASP A 190 -29.85 -9.41 -6.83
C ASP A 190 -28.39 -9.22 -6.38
N MET A 191 -27.81 -8.04 -6.61
CA MET A 191 -26.49 -7.70 -6.10
C MET A 191 -26.44 -7.72 -4.57
N ARG A 192 -27.50 -7.25 -3.90
CA ARG A 192 -27.63 -7.30 -2.44
C ARG A 192 -27.73 -8.72 -1.89
N LYS A 193 -28.24 -9.69 -2.65
CA LYS A 193 -28.23 -11.11 -2.20
C LYS A 193 -26.83 -11.72 -2.26
N LYS A 194 -25.97 -11.18 -3.14
CA LYS A 194 -24.62 -11.70 -3.40
C LYS A 194 -23.58 -11.25 -2.35
N TYR A 195 -23.77 -10.09 -1.73
CA TYR A 195 -22.83 -9.44 -0.81
C TYR A 195 -23.50 -9.03 0.51
#